data_AF-A0A2X3EWM6-F1
#
_entry.id   AF-A0A2X3EWM6-F1
#
_cell.length_a   1.000
_cell.length_b   1.000
_cell.length_c   1.000
_cell.angle_alpha   90.00
_cell.angle_beta   90.00
_cell.angle_gamma   90.00
#
_symmetry.space_group_name_H-M   'P 1'
#
loop_
_entity.id
_entity.type
_entity.pdbx_description
1 polymer ?
#
loop_
_entity_poly.entity_id
_entity_poly.type
_entity_poly.pdbx_seq_one_letter_code
_entity_poly.pdbx_strand_id
1 'polypeptide(L)'
;MQVNLPPLFVPNSLLNQLRRETAEMLDEARLNAWQRGTRKPVSVPPPVYPETHLSFLANVYNHKARAFYQRYGVQLIDAAYEAHEEKGDVPVMITKHCLRFAFNLCPKQAKGSIKSWKATPMQLIHGDEVLTLKFDCRPCEMHVVGKIKTISSKCRTRAALWPPSARTI
;
A
#
# COMPACT_ATOMS: atom_id res chain seq x y z
N MET A 1 -33.08 -18.80 12.00
CA MET A 1 -34.11 -18.97 10.96
C MET A 1 -34.14 -20.45 10.61
N GLN A 2 -35.09 -21.21 11.16
CA GLN A 2 -35.28 -22.62 10.80
C GLN A 2 -36.34 -22.68 9.70
N VAL A 3 -35.95 -23.19 8.53
CA VAL A 3 -36.88 -23.39 7.41
C VAL A 3 -37.52 -24.76 7.61
N ASN A 4 -38.76 -24.79 8.10
CA ASN A 4 -39.54 -26.03 8.24
C ASN A 4 -40.24 -26.31 6.91
N LEU A 5 -39.69 -27.22 6.10
CA LEU A 5 -40.38 -27.73 4.92
C LEU A 5 -41.27 -28.92 5.31
N PRO A 6 -42.48 -29.05 4.73
CA PRO A 6 -43.28 -30.27 4.81
C PRO A 6 -42.48 -31.49 4.28
N PRO A 7 -42.86 -32.74 4.58
CA PRO A 7 -42.08 -33.95 4.28
C PRO A 7 -42.10 -34.30 2.78
N LEU A 8 -41.52 -33.42 1.96
CA LEU A 8 -41.27 -33.61 0.54
C LEU A 8 -39.86 -34.15 0.39
N PHE A 9 -39.73 -35.35 -0.18
CA PHE A 9 -38.43 -35.93 -0.49
C PHE A 9 -37.80 -35.16 -1.67
N VAL A 10 -36.64 -34.56 -1.43
CA VAL A 10 -35.85 -33.88 -2.47
C VAL A 10 -34.55 -34.69 -2.68
N PRO A 11 -34.28 -35.18 -3.90
CA PRO A 11 -33.02 -35.85 -4.19
C PRO A 11 -31.80 -34.94 -3.92
N ASN A 12 -30.75 -35.49 -3.33
CA ASN A 12 -29.52 -34.74 -3.03
C ASN A 12 -28.89 -34.09 -4.28
N SER A 13 -29.00 -34.73 -5.45
CA SER A 13 -28.52 -34.16 -6.72
C SER A 13 -29.26 -32.86 -7.08
N LEU A 14 -30.59 -32.86 -6.95
CA LEU A 14 -31.45 -31.71 -7.22
C LEU A 14 -31.21 -30.59 -6.20
N LEU A 15 -31.05 -30.92 -4.92
CA LEU A 15 -30.72 -29.94 -3.88
C LEU A 15 -29.38 -29.24 -4.16
N ASN A 16 -28.35 -30.01 -4.56
CA ASN A 16 -27.05 -29.46 -4.91
C ASN A 16 -27.08 -28.58 -6.16
N GLN A 17 -27.94 -28.92 -7.14
CA GLN A 17 -28.16 -28.10 -8.31
C GLN A 17 -28.84 -26.77 -7.95
N LEU A 18 -29.95 -26.82 -7.21
CA LEU A 18 -30.67 -25.63 -6.74
C LEU A 18 -29.75 -24.71 -5.92
N ARG A 19 -28.86 -25.28 -5.10
CA ARG A 19 -27.89 -24.51 -4.32
C ARG A 19 -26.92 -23.73 -5.22
N ARG A 20 -26.43 -24.33 -6.30
CA ARG A 20 -25.53 -23.67 -7.26
C ARG A 20 -26.25 -22.56 -8.02
N GLU A 21 -27.42 -22.87 -8.58
CA GLU A 21 -28.25 -21.90 -9.31
C GLU A 21 -28.63 -20.71 -8.42
N THR A 22 -29.03 -20.97 -7.17
CA THR A 22 -29.37 -19.90 -6.21
C THR A 22 -28.14 -19.04 -5.89
N ALA A 23 -26.96 -19.66 -5.74
CA ALA A 23 -25.73 -18.91 -5.48
C ALA A 23 -25.34 -18.01 -6.67
N GLU A 24 -25.45 -18.52 -7.89
CA GLU A 24 -25.20 -17.76 -9.12
C GLU A 24 -26.17 -16.58 -9.25
N MET A 25 -27.47 -16.82 -9.05
CA MET A 25 -28.49 -15.77 -9.05
C MET A 25 -28.24 -14.70 -7.97
N LEU A 26 -27.77 -15.10 -6.79
CA LEU A 26 -27.42 -14.17 -5.71
C LEU A 26 -26.20 -13.32 -6.08
N ASP A 27 -25.18 -13.90 -6.71
CA ASP A 27 -24.00 -13.17 -7.16
C ASP A 27 -24.34 -12.17 -8.27
N GLU A 28 -25.17 -12.56 -9.25
CA GLU A 28 -25.67 -11.66 -10.28
C GLU A 28 -26.51 -10.53 -9.68
N ALA A 29 -27.43 -10.85 -8.77
CA ALA A 29 -28.24 -9.84 -8.08
C ALA A 29 -27.35 -8.88 -7.28
N ARG A 30 -26.30 -9.37 -6.61
CA ARG A 30 -25.33 -8.55 -5.87
C ARG A 30 -24.55 -7.61 -6.79
N LEU A 31 -24.12 -8.08 -7.96
CA LEU A 31 -23.41 -7.26 -8.95
C LEU A 31 -24.33 -6.21 -9.57
N ASN A 32 -25.59 -6.57 -9.87
CA ASN A 32 -26.59 -5.65 -10.41
C ASN A 32 -27.04 -4.60 -9.39
N ALA A 33 -27.14 -4.99 -8.12
CA ALA A 33 -27.46 -4.09 -7.00
C ALA A 33 -26.24 -3.28 -6.52
N TRP A 34 -25.03 -3.56 -7.02
CA TRP A 34 -23.83 -2.84 -6.60
C TRP A 34 -23.85 -1.39 -7.11
N GLN A 35 -24.20 -0.48 -6.23
CA GLN A 35 -24.11 0.94 -6.48
C GLN A 35 -22.68 1.41 -6.21
N ARG A 36 -22.01 1.95 -7.25
CA ARG A 36 -20.68 2.54 -7.09
C ARG A 36 -20.81 3.82 -6.29
N GLY A 37 -20.09 3.90 -5.17
CA GLY A 37 -20.01 5.13 -4.38
C GLY A 37 -19.49 6.29 -5.22
N THR A 38 -20.19 7.43 -5.17
CA THR A 38 -19.73 8.68 -5.78
C THR A 38 -18.83 9.43 -4.81
N ARG A 39 -17.96 10.29 -5.36
CA ARG A 39 -17.11 11.16 -4.54
C ARG A 39 -18.00 12.15 -3.78
N LYS A 40 -17.84 12.23 -2.45
CA LYS A 40 -18.50 13.26 -1.64
C LYS A 40 -18.05 14.67 -2.08
N PRO A 41 -18.94 15.67 -2.05
CA PRO A 41 -18.56 17.05 -2.33
C PRO A 41 -17.48 17.52 -1.36
N VAL A 42 -16.65 18.46 -1.81
CA VAL A 42 -15.63 19.08 -0.95
C VAL A 42 -16.35 19.94 0.10
N SER A 43 -15.90 19.89 1.36
CA SER A 43 -16.45 20.73 2.42
C SER A 43 -16.15 22.21 2.17
N VAL A 44 -17.03 23.08 2.67
CA VAL A 44 -16.81 24.53 2.73
C VAL A 44 -16.76 24.92 4.21
N PRO A 45 -15.62 25.44 4.73
CA PRO A 45 -14.38 25.75 4.01
C PRO A 45 -13.59 24.51 3.59
N PRO A 46 -12.69 24.63 2.59
CA PRO A 46 -11.79 23.55 2.20
C PRO A 46 -10.96 23.07 3.41
N PRO A 47 -10.77 21.76 3.60
CA PRO A 47 -9.89 21.25 4.65
C PRO A 47 -8.46 21.69 4.36
N VAL A 48 -7.67 21.97 5.39
CA VAL A 48 -6.24 22.28 5.23
C VAL A 48 -5.42 21.04 5.57
N TYR A 49 -4.39 20.75 4.79
CA TYR A 49 -3.50 19.63 5.06
C TYR A 49 -2.66 19.91 6.32
N PRO A 50 -2.45 18.95 7.23
CA PRO A 50 -1.77 19.20 8.50
C PRO A 50 -0.30 19.63 8.34
N GLU A 51 0.38 19.10 7.32
CA GLU A 51 1.81 19.36 7.09
C GLU A 51 1.99 20.40 5.99
N THR A 52 2.92 21.34 6.19
CA THR A 52 3.23 22.38 5.19
C THR A 52 4.30 21.95 4.19
N HIS A 53 5.09 20.92 4.54
CA HIS A 53 6.17 20.35 3.75
C HIS A 53 5.98 18.85 3.61
N LEU A 54 5.90 18.37 2.38
CA LEU A 54 5.85 16.95 2.05
C LEU A 54 7.21 16.49 1.53
N SER A 55 7.83 15.57 2.25
CA SER A 55 9.06 14.92 1.83
C SER A 55 8.82 13.87 0.73
N PHE A 56 9.89 13.31 0.18
CA PHE A 56 9.83 12.22 -0.81
C PHE A 56 9.01 11.01 -0.34
N LEU A 57 8.85 10.82 0.98
CA LEU A 57 8.04 9.75 1.60
C LEU A 57 6.55 9.86 1.26
N ALA A 58 6.06 11.05 0.91
CA ALA A 58 4.68 11.28 0.51
C ALA A 58 4.36 10.76 -0.92
N ASN A 59 5.38 10.29 -1.65
CA ASN A 59 5.26 9.69 -2.99
C ASN A 59 4.43 10.54 -3.99
N VAL A 60 4.64 11.86 -3.96
CA VAL A 60 3.93 12.80 -4.85
C VAL A 60 4.62 12.85 -6.22
N TYR A 61 4.33 11.86 -7.07
CA TYR A 61 4.91 11.76 -8.41
C TYR A 61 4.10 12.54 -9.47
N ASN A 62 2.76 12.43 -9.44
CA ASN A 62 1.90 12.97 -10.48
C ASN A 62 1.68 14.50 -10.35
N HIS A 63 1.69 15.23 -11.48
CA HIS A 63 1.38 16.67 -11.49
C HIS A 63 0.01 17.00 -10.86
N LYS A 64 -1.01 16.14 -11.09
CA LYS A 64 -2.35 16.31 -10.49
C LYS A 64 -2.33 16.20 -8.96
N ALA A 65 -1.48 15.33 -8.43
CA ALA A 65 -1.31 15.18 -7.00
C ALA A 65 -0.61 16.41 -6.41
N ARG A 66 0.42 16.94 -7.09
CA ARG A 66 1.08 18.19 -6.67
C ARG A 66 0.10 19.36 -6.62
N ALA A 67 -0.71 19.54 -7.66
CA ALA A 67 -1.75 20.58 -7.69
C ALA A 67 -2.82 20.39 -6.61
N PHE A 68 -3.14 19.14 -6.26
CA PHE A 68 -4.05 18.83 -5.16
C PHE A 68 -3.47 19.32 -3.83
N TYR A 69 -2.26 18.89 -3.46
CA TYR A 69 -1.65 19.27 -2.17
C TYR A 69 -1.41 20.77 -2.04
N GLN A 70 -0.98 21.44 -3.13
CA GLN A 70 -0.84 22.90 -3.14
C GLN A 70 -2.16 23.63 -2.89
N ARG A 71 -3.27 23.14 -3.46
CA ARG A 71 -4.61 23.71 -3.21
C ARG A 71 -5.01 23.61 -1.74
N TYR A 72 -4.53 22.59 -1.04
CA TYR A 72 -4.85 22.32 0.37
C TYR A 72 -3.80 22.85 1.35
N GLY A 73 -2.93 23.77 0.92
CA GLY A 73 -2.06 24.55 1.79
C GLY A 73 -0.62 24.04 1.92
N VAL A 74 -0.24 22.98 1.20
CA VAL A 74 1.15 22.51 1.19
C VAL A 74 2.01 23.44 0.34
N GLN A 75 3.07 23.98 0.91
CA GLN A 75 3.93 24.96 0.26
C GLN A 75 5.09 24.29 -0.49
N LEU A 76 5.73 23.32 0.14
CA LEU A 76 6.91 22.65 -0.38
C LEU A 76 6.64 21.16 -0.53
N ILE A 77 6.90 20.63 -1.72
CA ILE A 77 6.67 19.23 -2.07
C ILE A 77 7.93 18.75 -2.74
N ASP A 78 8.65 17.84 -2.10
CA ASP A 78 9.83 17.21 -2.65
C ASP A 78 9.43 16.23 -3.75
N ALA A 79 10.35 15.96 -4.68
CA ALA A 79 10.11 14.98 -5.73
C ALA A 79 10.00 13.57 -5.13
N ALA A 80 9.10 12.75 -5.67
CA ALA A 80 9.03 11.35 -5.27
C ALA A 80 10.35 10.63 -5.62
N TYR A 81 10.70 9.61 -4.84
CA TYR A 81 11.91 8.81 -5.03
C TYR A 81 12.06 8.28 -6.48
N GLU A 82 10.94 7.91 -7.11
CA GLU A 82 10.88 7.43 -8.49
C GLU A 82 11.14 8.50 -9.56
N ALA A 83 11.10 9.80 -9.21
CA ALA A 83 11.44 10.88 -10.13
C ALA A 83 12.97 11.01 -10.34
N HIS A 84 13.77 10.25 -9.59
CA HIS A 84 15.23 10.13 -9.73
C HIS A 84 16.02 11.44 -9.58
N GLU A 85 15.45 12.47 -8.95
CA GLU A 85 16.11 13.76 -8.74
C GLU A 85 17.10 13.71 -7.56
N GLU A 86 16.87 12.85 -6.57
CA GLU A 86 17.76 12.66 -5.42
C GLU A 86 18.67 11.43 -5.59
N LYS A 87 19.95 11.65 -5.89
CA LYS A 87 20.95 10.58 -6.13
C LYS A 87 21.53 9.97 -4.84
N GLY A 88 20.89 10.18 -3.70
CA GLY A 88 21.38 9.78 -2.38
C GLY A 88 20.94 8.37 -1.95
N ASP A 89 21.59 7.87 -0.89
CA ASP A 89 21.16 6.68 -0.15
C ASP A 89 19.90 7.04 0.69
N VAL A 90 18.72 6.96 0.06
CA VAL A 90 17.44 7.34 0.66
C VAL A 90 16.70 6.09 1.17
N PRO A 91 16.02 6.13 2.33
CA PRO A 91 15.20 5.01 2.80
C PRO A 91 13.98 4.81 1.89
N VAL A 92 13.93 3.67 1.21
CA VAL A 92 12.79 3.28 0.34
C VAL A 92 11.64 2.74 1.19
N MET A 93 11.98 2.09 2.31
CA MET A 93 10.99 1.50 3.20
C MET A 93 11.40 1.71 4.65
N ILE A 94 10.44 2.12 5.48
CA ILE A 94 10.59 2.24 6.94
C ILE A 94 9.62 1.24 7.56
N THR A 95 10.14 0.25 8.28
CA THR A 95 9.33 -0.79 8.91
C THR A 95 9.54 -0.84 10.42
N LYS A 96 8.46 -1.05 11.17
CA LYS A 96 8.54 -1.37 12.61
C LYS A 96 9.05 -2.79 12.87
N HIS A 97 8.89 -3.69 11.90
CA HIS A 97 9.51 -5.01 11.97
C HIS A 97 11.03 -4.87 11.90
N CYS A 98 11.74 -5.50 12.84
CA CYS A 98 13.19 -5.38 12.97
C CYS A 98 13.84 -6.76 12.93
N LEU A 99 14.68 -7.00 11.92
CA LEU A 99 15.40 -8.28 11.80
C LEU A 99 16.36 -8.53 12.97
N ARG A 100 16.95 -7.49 13.56
CA ARG A 100 17.77 -7.65 14.79
C ARG A 100 16.94 -8.23 15.94
N PHE A 101 15.66 -7.86 16.05
CA PHE A 101 14.77 -8.43 17.04
C PHE A 101 14.45 -9.89 16.72
N ALA A 102 14.11 -10.19 15.46
CA ALA A 102 13.81 -11.56 15.02
C ALA A 102 14.98 -12.54 15.24
N PHE A 103 16.23 -12.07 15.09
CA PHE A 103 17.44 -12.87 15.32
C PHE A 103 18.00 -12.80 16.75
N ASN A 104 17.26 -12.25 17.72
CA ASN A 104 17.70 -12.07 19.11
C ASN A 104 18.99 -11.23 19.27
N LEU A 105 19.30 -10.36 18.30
CA LEU A 105 20.45 -9.44 18.28
C LEU A 105 20.08 -8.02 18.77
N CYS A 106 18.91 -7.84 19.37
CA CYS A 106 18.41 -6.53 19.75
C CYS A 106 19.09 -6.01 21.03
N PRO A 107 19.69 -4.80 21.02
CA PRO A 107 20.33 -4.24 22.21
C PRO A 107 19.34 -3.93 23.34
N LYS A 108 18.04 -3.77 23.05
CA LYS A 108 17.00 -3.56 24.06
C LYS A 108 16.73 -4.81 24.91
N GLN A 109 16.91 -6.00 24.35
CA GLN A 109 16.67 -7.27 25.05
C GLN A 109 17.94 -7.80 25.72
N ALA A 110 19.13 -7.48 25.20
CA ALA A 110 20.40 -8.01 25.65
C ALA A 110 21.01 -7.32 26.89
N LYS A 111 20.21 -7.00 27.92
CA LYS A 111 20.60 -6.24 29.13
C LYS A 111 21.62 -6.94 30.07
N GLY A 112 22.40 -7.93 29.63
CA GLY A 112 23.40 -8.57 30.50
C GLY A 112 24.43 -9.51 29.87
N SER A 113 24.20 -10.08 28.69
CA SER A 113 25.02 -11.23 28.23
C SER A 113 25.74 -11.05 26.89
N ILE A 114 25.50 -9.95 26.16
CA ILE A 114 26.15 -9.73 24.87
C ILE A 114 26.94 -8.43 24.97
N LYS A 115 28.25 -8.55 25.26
CA LYS A 115 29.24 -7.51 24.95
C LYS A 115 28.96 -7.07 23.53
N SER A 116 28.69 -5.78 23.33
CA SER A 116 28.42 -5.10 22.06
C SER A 116 29.16 -5.71 20.87
N TRP A 117 28.62 -6.79 20.29
CA TRP A 117 29.09 -7.26 19.01
C TRP A 117 28.73 -6.14 18.06
N LYS A 118 29.71 -5.59 17.35
CA LYS A 118 29.44 -4.66 16.24
C LYS A 118 28.57 -5.44 15.27
N ALA A 119 27.25 -5.25 15.38
CA ALA A 119 26.28 -5.97 14.59
C ALA A 119 26.65 -5.74 13.13
N THR A 120 27.06 -6.82 12.46
CA THR A 120 27.49 -6.81 11.07
C THR A 120 26.41 -6.11 10.24
N PRO A 121 26.76 -5.20 9.33
CA PRO A 121 25.78 -4.58 8.46
C PRO A 121 24.99 -5.68 7.74
N MET A 122 23.67 -5.67 7.89
CA MET A 122 22.78 -6.60 7.20
C MET A 122 22.36 -6.00 5.87
N GLN A 123 22.27 -6.86 4.86
CA GLN A 123 21.86 -6.49 3.51
C GLN A 123 20.79 -7.48 3.05
N LEU A 124 19.79 -6.98 2.32
CA LEU A 124 18.84 -7.81 1.60
C LEU A 124 19.31 -7.92 0.16
N ILE A 125 19.38 -9.13 -0.36
CA ILE A 125 19.75 -9.40 -1.74
C ILE A 125 18.51 -9.91 -2.46
N HIS A 126 18.11 -9.21 -3.52
CA HIS A 126 17.00 -9.61 -4.37
C HIS A 126 17.44 -9.53 -5.84
N GLY A 127 17.78 -10.69 -6.43
CA GLY A 127 18.41 -10.73 -7.75
C GLY A 127 19.73 -9.96 -7.76
N ASP A 128 19.83 -8.97 -8.65
CA ASP A 128 21.02 -8.11 -8.81
C ASP A 128 21.00 -6.87 -7.90
N GLU A 129 20.08 -6.80 -6.92
CA GLU A 129 19.94 -5.65 -6.02
C GLU A 129 20.37 -5.99 -4.60
N VAL A 130 21.27 -5.16 -4.08
CA VAL A 130 21.75 -5.22 -2.70
C VAL A 130 21.22 -3.99 -1.96
N LEU A 131 20.26 -4.20 -1.08
CA LEU A 131 19.66 -3.17 -0.24
C LEU A 131 20.32 -3.20 1.14
N THR A 132 20.77 -2.04 1.63
CA THR A 132 21.42 -1.95 2.93
C THR A 132 20.40 -1.66 4.02
N LEU A 133 20.46 -2.39 5.13
CA LEU A 133 19.56 -2.20 6.25
C LEU A 133 20.21 -1.30 7.32
N LYS A 134 19.56 -0.17 7.62
CA LYS A 134 19.88 0.69 8.75
C LYS A 134 18.86 0.45 9.88
N PHE A 135 19.32 0.46 11.13
CA PHE A 135 18.47 0.13 12.28
C PHE A 135 18.50 1.25 13.32
N ASP A 136 17.35 1.87 13.53
CA ASP A 136 17.16 2.89 14.55
C ASP A 136 16.52 2.26 15.79
N CYS A 137 17.38 1.87 16.72
CA CYS A 137 16.96 1.16 17.93
C CYS A 137 16.14 2.04 18.88
N ARG A 138 16.19 3.39 18.79
CA ARG A 138 15.39 4.30 19.62
C ARG A 138 13.90 4.17 19.31
N PRO A 139 13.40 4.51 18.10
CA PRO A 139 12.00 4.33 17.70
C PRO A 139 11.62 2.89 17.31
N CYS A 140 12.58 1.94 17.33
CA CYS A 140 12.41 0.58 16.81
C CYS A 140 11.99 0.57 15.34
N GLU A 141 12.81 1.19 14.49
CA GLU A 141 12.59 1.24 13.05
C GLU A 141 13.75 0.59 12.29
N MET A 142 13.41 -0.14 11.24
CA MET A 142 14.35 -0.66 10.25
C MET A 142 14.13 0.10 8.96
N HIS A 143 15.18 0.72 8.45
CA HIS A 143 15.18 1.45 7.18
C HIS A 143 15.87 0.61 6.13
N VAL A 144 15.14 0.32 5.05
CA VAL A 144 15.68 -0.34 3.87
C VAL A 144 16.18 0.75 2.93
N VAL A 145 17.50 0.84 2.80
CA VAL A 145 18.16 1.83 1.94
C VAL A 145 18.51 1.18 0.62
N GLY A 146 17.94 1.73 -0.45
CA GLY A 146 18.21 1.31 -1.81
C GLY A 146 19.05 2.33 -2.56
N LYS A 147 19.78 1.86 -3.57
CA LYS A 147 20.38 2.75 -4.58
C LYS A 147 19.44 2.79 -5.77
N ILE A 148 19.16 3.99 -6.26
CA ILE A 148 18.34 4.18 -7.46
C ILE A 148 19.06 3.55 -8.65
N LYS A 149 18.45 2.54 -9.27
CA LYS A 149 18.81 2.09 -10.62
C LYS A 149 18.00 2.91 -11.62
N THR A 150 18.66 3.36 -12.68
CA THR A 150 17.96 4.00 -13.79
C THR A 150 17.16 2.93 -14.52
N ILE A 151 15.88 2.79 -14.21
CA ILE A 151 14.98 1.95 -15.01
C ILE A 151 14.70 2.76 -16.28
N SER A 152 15.25 2.34 -17.42
CA SER A 152 14.87 2.96 -18.70
C SER A 152 13.35 2.87 -18.84
N SER A 153 12.69 4.01 -18.80
CA SER A 153 11.24 4.14 -18.76
C SER A 153 10.60 3.63 -20.05
N LYS A 154 10.38 2.32 -20.17
CA LYS A 154 9.33 1.79 -21.06
C LYS A 154 8.01 1.87 -20.30
N CYS A 155 7.52 3.10 -20.10
CA CYS A 155 6.13 3.33 -19.72
C CYS A 155 5.27 2.88 -20.90
N ARG A 156 4.88 1.60 -20.90
CA ARG A 156 3.93 1.07 -21.87
C ARG A 156 2.59 1.71 -21.53
N THR A 157 2.20 2.71 -22.30
CA THR A 157 0.89 3.37 -22.25
C THR A 157 -0.22 2.32 -22.29
N ARG A 158 -0.74 1.95 -21.11
CA ARG A 158 -1.99 1.20 -20.99
C ARG A 158 -3.07 2.14 -20.45
N ALA A 159 -3.25 3.26 -21.13
CA ALA A 159 -4.25 4.28 -20.83
C ALA A 159 -5.61 4.03 -21.52
N ALA A 160 -5.90 2.80 -21.95
CA ALA A 160 -7.03 2.51 -22.85
C ALA A 160 -7.95 1.37 -22.36
N LEU A 161 -8.31 1.34 -21.07
CA LEU A 161 -9.35 0.42 -20.58
C LEU A 161 -10.40 1.08 -19.66
N TRP A 162 -10.37 2.41 -19.50
CA TRP A 162 -11.42 3.08 -18.73
C TRP A 162 -12.57 3.54 -19.64
N PRO A 163 -13.82 3.10 -19.41
CA PRO A 163 -14.95 3.50 -20.24
C PRO A 163 -15.20 5.02 -20.15
N PRO A 164 -15.73 5.65 -21.21
CA PRO A 164 -15.82 7.12 -21.33
C PRO A 164 -16.74 7.81 -20.31
N SER A 165 -17.55 7.07 -19.54
CA SER A 165 -18.55 7.63 -18.62
C SER A 165 -17.98 8.31 -17.37
N ALA A 166 -16.67 8.22 -17.13
CA ALA A 166 -16.02 8.91 -16.01
C ALA A 166 -15.34 10.24 -16.40
N ARG A 167 -15.59 10.74 -17.61
CA ARG A 167 -14.95 11.96 -18.13
C ARG A 167 -15.82 13.22 -17.99
N THR A 168 -16.91 13.16 -17.25
CA THR A 168 -17.71 14.33 -16.87
C THR A 168 -17.41 14.70 -15.42
N ILE A 169 -16.41 15.54 -15.24
CA ILE A 169 -16.26 16.48 -14.11
C ILE A 169 -15.96 17.83 -14.75
#